data_AF-A0A2M8P624-F1
#
_entry.id   AF-A0A2M8P624-F1
#
_cell.length_a   1.000
_cell.length_b   1.000
_cell.length_c   1.000
_cell.angle_alpha   90.00
_cell.angle_beta   90.00
_cell.angle_gamma   90.00
#
_symmetry.space_group_name_H-M   'P 1'
#
loop_
_entity.id
_entity.type
_entity.pdbx_description
1 polymer ?
#
loop_
_entity_poly.entity_id
_entity_poly.type
_entity_poly.pdbx_seq_one_letter_code
_entity_poly.pdbx_strand_id
1 'polypeptide(L)'
;DIFETIYFGAMTASKDLAKVDGPYQSYEGSPISQGIFQFDMWNEKPSERWDWEKLRYEILEHGVRNSLLVAPMPTASTSQIMGNNECFEPYTSNLYVRRVLSGEFIVVNKHLMRDLI
;
A
#
# COMPACT_ATOMS: atom_id res chain seq x y z
N ASP A 1 -7.72 -6.68 -5.13
CA ASP A 1 -7.30 -7.52 -3.99
C ASP A 1 -6.22 -6.94 -3.07
N ILE A 2 -4.92 -7.03 -3.38
CA ILE A 2 -3.84 -6.64 -2.42
C ILE A 2 -3.89 -5.14 -2.10
N PHE A 3 -3.78 -4.29 -3.12
CA PHE A 3 -3.81 -2.82 -2.94
C PHE A 3 -5.13 -2.33 -2.38
N GLU A 4 -6.23 -2.95 -2.79
CA GLU A 4 -7.57 -2.68 -2.27
C GLU A 4 -7.66 -2.96 -0.76
N THR A 5 -7.12 -4.09 -0.31
CA THR A 5 -7.07 -4.44 1.12
C THR A 5 -6.18 -3.48 1.91
N ILE A 6 -5.01 -3.12 1.37
CA ILE A 6 -4.12 -2.13 1.99
C ILE A 6 -4.85 -0.80 2.14
N TYR A 7 -5.53 -0.34 1.08
CA TYR A 7 -6.25 0.93 1.10
C TYR A 7 -7.42 0.89 2.08
N PHE A 8 -8.23 -0.17 2.09
CA PHE A 8 -9.34 -0.34 3.02
C PHE A 8 -8.86 -0.31 4.48
N GLY A 9 -7.80 -1.06 4.79
CA GLY A 9 -7.22 -1.10 6.13
C GLY A 9 -6.66 0.26 6.55
N ALA A 10 -5.94 0.95 5.66
CA ALA A 10 -5.38 2.27 5.95
C ALA A 10 -6.48 3.32 6.18
N MET A 11 -7.53 3.34 5.35
CA MET A 11 -8.66 4.25 5.51
C MET A 11 -9.42 3.98 6.82
N THR A 12 -9.63 2.70 7.15
CA THR A 12 -10.26 2.29 8.40
C THR A 12 -9.48 2.81 9.61
N ALA A 13 -8.16 2.58 9.63
CA ALA A 13 -7.29 3.05 10.72
C ALA A 13 -7.25 4.59 10.81
N SER A 14 -7.21 5.28 9.66
CA SER A 14 -7.22 6.75 9.60
C SER A 14 -8.53 7.33 10.15
N LYS A 15 -9.67 6.69 9.87
CA LYS A 15 -10.98 7.04 10.45
C LYS A 15 -11.04 6.74 11.94
N ASP A 16 -10.47 5.62 12.39
CA ASP A 16 -10.43 5.29 13.83
C ASP A 16 -9.57 6.29 14.62
N LEU A 17 -8.46 6.78 14.04
CA LEU A 17 -7.68 7.87 14.61
C LEU A 17 -8.45 9.20 14.61
N ALA A 18 -9.25 9.47 13.59
CA ALA A 18 -10.08 10.67 13.55
C ALA A 18 -11.14 10.70 14.65
N LYS A 19 -11.65 9.54 15.07
CA LYS A 19 -12.56 9.44 16.23
C LYS A 19 -11.91 9.90 17.54
N VAL A 20 -10.60 9.69 17.69
CA VAL A 20 -9.85 10.01 18.92
C VAL A 20 -9.31 11.44 18.86
N ASP A 21 -8.65 11.81 17.76
CA ASP A 21 -7.86 13.03 17.63
C ASP A 21 -8.52 14.11 16.76
N GLY A 22 -9.70 13.82 16.19
CA GLY A 22 -10.35 14.62 15.16
C GLY A 22 -9.75 14.44 13.77
N PRO A 23 -10.45 14.87 12.71
CA PRO A 23 -9.91 14.84 11.34
C PRO A 23 -8.70 15.77 11.16
N TYR A 24 -7.96 15.62 10.06
CA TYR A 24 -6.87 16.55 9.74
C TYR A 24 -7.39 17.96 9.39
N GLN A 25 -6.53 18.98 9.52
CA GLN A 25 -6.90 20.40 9.46
C GLN A 25 -7.68 20.82 8.21
N SER A 26 -7.36 20.25 7.04
CA SER A 26 -7.98 20.56 5.74
C SER A 26 -8.90 19.44 5.24
N TYR A 27 -9.51 18.68 6.16
CA TYR A 27 -10.47 17.63 5.81
C TYR A 27 -11.73 18.21 5.16
N GLU A 28 -12.29 19.27 5.74
CA GLU A 28 -13.50 19.91 5.22
C GLU A 28 -13.28 20.45 3.80
N GLY A 29 -14.16 20.03 2.89
CA GLY A 29 -14.09 20.38 1.46
C GLY A 29 -13.19 19.48 0.63
N SER A 30 -12.50 18.51 1.24
CA SER A 30 -11.78 17.48 0.49
C SER A 30 -12.75 16.52 -0.21
N PRO A 31 -12.32 15.81 -1.26
CA PRO A 31 -13.18 14.80 -1.89
C PRO A 31 -13.61 13.72 -0.91
N ILE A 32 -12.72 13.32 0.00
CA ILE A 32 -13.04 12.27 0.97
C ILE A 32 -14.06 12.75 2.01
N SER A 33 -14.12 14.05 2.32
CA SER A 33 -15.20 14.60 3.17
C SER A 33 -16.56 14.61 2.49
N GLN A 34 -16.60 14.44 1.17
CA GLN A 34 -17.82 14.21 0.38
C GLN A 34 -18.07 12.71 0.16
N GLY A 35 -17.28 11.85 0.80
CA GLY A 35 -17.34 10.40 0.66
C GLY A 35 -16.79 9.89 -0.66
N ILE A 36 -15.99 10.67 -1.40
CA ILE A 36 -15.39 10.27 -2.68
C ILE A 36 -14.03 9.61 -2.42
N PHE A 37 -13.91 8.31 -2.67
CA PHE A 37 -12.65 7.58 -2.55
C PHE A 37 -11.79 7.69 -3.82
N GLN A 38 -10.55 7.21 -3.73
CA GLN A 38 -9.63 7.22 -4.85
C GLN A 38 -10.16 6.46 -6.08
N PHE A 39 -10.78 5.29 -5.91
CA PHE A 39 -11.34 4.53 -7.03
C PHE A 39 -12.54 5.24 -7.68
N ASP A 40 -13.31 6.01 -6.91
CA ASP A 40 -14.44 6.79 -7.44
C ASP A 40 -13.93 7.87 -8.42
N MET A 41 -12.78 8.51 -8.11
CA MET A 41 -12.14 9.48 -9.01
C MET A 41 -11.66 8.88 -10.32
N TRP A 42 -11.48 7.55 -10.36
CA TRP A 42 -11.07 6.80 -11.55
C TRP A 42 -12.28 6.17 -12.26
N ASN A 43 -13.50 6.38 -11.74
CA ASN A 43 -14.74 5.72 -12.19
C ASN A 43 -14.66 4.19 -12.12
N GLU A 44 -13.89 3.66 -11.17
CA GLU A 44 -13.69 2.23 -10.97
C GLU A 44 -14.55 1.72 -9.82
N LYS A 45 -15.02 0.47 -9.94
CA LYS A 45 -15.75 -0.20 -8.86
C LYS A 45 -14.83 -1.18 -8.13
N PRO A 46 -14.72 -1.10 -6.79
CA PRO A 46 -13.95 -2.07 -6.03
C PRO A 46 -14.62 -3.46 -6.06
N SER A 47 -13.90 -4.47 -5.60
CA SER A 47 -14.44 -5.82 -5.47
C SER A 47 -15.44 -5.91 -4.30
N GLU A 48 -16.20 -7.00 -4.25
CA GLU A 48 -17.13 -7.30 -3.14
C GLU A 48 -16.42 -7.80 -1.87
N ARG A 49 -15.09 -7.79 -1.82
CA ARG A 49 -14.30 -8.33 -0.71
C ARG A 49 -14.46 -7.53 0.59
N TRP A 50 -14.65 -6.22 0.48
CA TRP A 50 -14.72 -5.29 1.61
C TRP A 50 -15.98 -4.43 1.52
N ASP A 51 -16.55 -4.09 2.69
CA ASP A 51 -17.74 -3.26 2.77
C ASP A 51 -17.38 -1.77 2.71
N TRP A 52 -17.19 -1.28 1.48
CA TRP A 52 -16.82 0.10 1.19
C TRP A 52 -17.91 1.09 1.54
N GLU A 53 -19.19 0.71 1.44
CA GLU A 53 -20.31 1.60 1.76
C GLU A 53 -20.42 1.82 3.26
N LYS A 54 -20.26 0.78 4.07
CA LYS A 54 -20.14 0.94 5.52
C LYS A 54 -18.98 1.86 5.89
N LEU A 55 -17.81 1.66 5.29
CA LEU A 55 -16.66 2.53 5.55
C LEU A 55 -16.92 3.98 5.10
N ARG A 56 -17.61 4.18 3.98
CA ARG A 56 -18.02 5.50 3.48
C ARG A 56 -18.88 6.22 4.52
N TYR A 57 -19.89 5.55 5.07
CA TYR A 57 -20.74 6.13 6.11
C TYR A 57 -19.96 6.51 7.36
N GLU A 58 -19.08 5.63 7.85
CA GLU A 58 -18.26 5.92 9.03
C GLU A 58 -17.29 7.08 8.80
N ILE A 59 -16.74 7.23 7.59
CA ILE A 59 -15.88 8.37 7.23
C ILE A 59 -16.68 9.66 7.15
N LEU A 60 -17.89 9.64 6.59
CA LEU A 60 -18.75 10.83 6.56
C LEU A 60 -19.14 11.29 7.98
N GLU A 61 -19.28 10.36 8.93
CA GLU A 61 -19.61 10.67 10.32
C GLU A 61 -18.40 11.20 11.11
N HIS A 62 -17.23 10.57 10.97
CA HIS A 62 -16.09 10.80 11.85
C HIS A 62 -14.90 11.51 11.21
N GLY A 63 -14.87 11.55 9.88
CA GLY A 63 -13.73 11.98 9.10
C GLY A 63 -12.55 11.01 9.10
N VAL A 64 -11.41 11.49 8.60
CA VAL A 64 -10.15 10.75 8.55
C VAL A 64 -9.00 11.61 9.07
N ARG A 65 -7.99 10.96 9.69
CA ARG A 65 -6.86 11.65 10.32
C ARG A 65 -5.75 12.02 9.34
N ASN A 66 -5.68 11.35 8.20
CA ASN A 66 -4.64 11.54 7.19
C ASN A 66 -5.28 11.86 5.83
N SER A 67 -4.70 12.83 5.12
CA SER A 67 -5.18 13.25 3.79
C SER A 67 -4.82 12.25 2.68
N LEU A 68 -3.65 11.63 2.77
CA LEU A 68 -3.14 10.63 1.83
C LEU A 68 -2.48 9.49 2.61
N LEU A 69 -2.59 8.26 2.11
CA LEU A 69 -2.23 7.05 2.87
C LEU A 69 -1.30 6.08 2.15
N VAL A 70 -1.48 5.87 0.85
CA VAL A 70 -0.80 4.79 0.11
C VAL A 70 0.04 5.39 -1.01
N ALA A 71 1.35 5.19 -0.94
CA ALA A 71 2.31 5.59 -1.97
C ALA A 71 3.44 4.54 -2.04
N PRO A 72 3.34 3.55 -2.95
CA PRO A 72 4.39 2.56 -3.13
C PRO A 72 5.68 3.24 -3.62
N MET A 73 6.75 3.15 -2.82
CA MET A 73 8.05 3.76 -3.10
C MET A 73 9.07 2.71 -3.57
N PRO A 74 10.20 3.11 -4.18
CA PRO A 74 11.34 2.23 -4.36
C PRO A 74 11.81 1.67 -3.02
N THR A 75 12.04 0.36 -2.96
CA THR A 75 12.41 -0.35 -1.72
C THR A 75 13.79 -0.98 -1.82
N ALA A 76 14.67 -0.48 -2.69
CA ALA A 76 15.99 -1.02 -2.99
C ALA A 76 16.77 -1.53 -1.76
N SER A 77 16.92 -0.74 -0.69
CA SER A 77 17.68 -1.16 0.50
C SER A 77 16.88 -2.07 1.45
N THR A 78 15.60 -1.76 1.69
CA THR A 78 14.77 -2.48 2.67
C THR A 78 14.32 -3.85 2.14
N SER A 79 13.97 -3.95 0.86
CA SER A 79 13.67 -5.23 0.19
C SER A 79 14.90 -6.15 0.21
N GLN A 80 16.10 -5.61 0.01
CA GLN A 80 17.35 -6.36 0.13
C GLN A 80 17.58 -6.91 1.54
N ILE A 81 17.34 -6.10 2.58
CA ILE A 81 17.45 -6.55 3.99
C ILE A 81 16.45 -7.69 4.26
N MET A 82 15.23 -7.57 3.76
CA MET A 82 14.17 -8.59 3.94
C MET A 82 14.29 -9.77 2.96
N GLY A 83 15.24 -9.73 2.02
CA GLY A 83 15.42 -10.74 0.98
C GLY A 83 14.23 -10.86 0.01
N ASN A 84 13.49 -9.79 -0.23
CA ASN A 84 12.37 -9.71 -1.16
C ASN A 84 12.79 -9.04 -2.49
N ASN A 85 11.97 -9.19 -3.53
CA ASN A 85 12.13 -8.39 -4.74
C ASN A 85 11.73 -6.93 -4.48
N GLU A 86 12.20 -6.03 -5.34
CA GLU A 86 11.91 -4.61 -5.21
C GLU A 86 10.43 -4.30 -5.49
N CYS A 87 9.78 -3.69 -4.50
CA CYS A 87 8.43 -3.11 -4.58
C CYS A 87 7.42 -4.03 -5.30
N PHE A 88 6.67 -3.48 -6.25
CA PHE A 88 5.74 -4.21 -7.12
C PHE A 88 6.40 -4.62 -8.46
N GLU A 89 7.73 -4.51 -8.57
CA GLU A 89 8.42 -4.85 -9.81
C GLU A 89 8.49 -6.37 -10.01
N PRO A 90 8.45 -6.85 -11.26
CA PRO A 90 8.75 -8.24 -11.55
C PRO A 90 10.23 -8.55 -11.27
N TYR A 91 10.57 -9.82 -11.08
CA TYR A 91 11.97 -10.25 -11.05
C TYR A 91 12.62 -9.95 -12.40
N THR A 92 13.60 -9.04 -12.41
CA THR A 92 14.29 -8.62 -13.65
C THR A 92 15.28 -9.67 -14.15
N SER A 93 15.89 -10.44 -13.24
CA SER A 93 16.78 -11.55 -13.57
C SER A 93 16.71 -12.63 -12.50
N ASN A 94 16.86 -13.90 -12.92
CA ASN A 94 17.02 -15.03 -12.01
C ASN A 94 18.42 -15.12 -11.40
N LEU A 95 19.37 -14.36 -11.95
CA LEU A 95 20.75 -14.29 -11.47
C LEU A 95 21.23 -12.84 -11.57
N TYR A 96 21.56 -12.23 -10.44
CA TYR A 96 22.10 -10.87 -10.42
C TYR A 96 23.36 -10.81 -9.57
N VAL A 97 24.32 -9.99 -10.01
CA VAL A 97 25.60 -9.79 -9.34
C VAL A 97 25.52 -8.57 -8.45
N ARG A 98 25.75 -8.76 -7.14
CA ARG A 98 25.78 -7.70 -6.14
C ARG A 98 27.22 -7.31 -5.85
N ARG A 99 27.58 -6.06 -6.11
CA ARG A 99 28.87 -5.48 -5.68
C ARG A 99 28.73 -4.84 -4.30
N VAL A 100 29.51 -5.31 -3.33
CA VAL A 100 29.68 -4.67 -2.01
C VAL A 100 31.17 -4.42 -1.76
N LEU A 101 31.51 -3.64 -0.72
CA LEU A 101 32.91 -3.37 -0.35
C LEU A 101 33.72 -4.67 -0.08
N SER A 102 33.04 -5.73 0.34
CA SER A 102 33.63 -7.05 0.62
C SER A 102 33.75 -7.97 -0.61
N GLY A 103 33.34 -7.53 -1.82
CA GLY A 103 33.43 -8.31 -3.06
C GLY A 103 32.14 -8.38 -3.87
N GLU A 104 32.12 -9.25 -4.88
CA GLU A 104 30.95 -9.53 -5.71
C GLU A 104 30.23 -10.80 -5.23
N PHE A 105 28.93 -10.71 -4.96
CA PHE A 105 28.09 -11.82 -4.56
C PHE A 105 27.04 -12.09 -5.64
N ILE A 106 27.05 -13.31 -6.18
CA ILE A 106 26.01 -13.75 -7.11
C ILE A 106 24.79 -14.13 -6.27
N VAL A 107 23.68 -13.42 -6.48
CA VAL A 107 22.40 -13.74 -5.86
C VAL A 107 21.51 -14.40 -6.91
N VAL A 108 21.10 -15.63 -6.62
CA VAL A 108 20.20 -16.41 -7.48
C VAL A 108 18.78 -16.29 -6.93
N ASN A 109 17.78 -16.30 -7.81
CA ASN A 109 16.38 -16.31 -7.42
C ASN A 109 16.09 -17.54 -6.55
N LYS A 110 15.85 -17.29 -5.26
CA LYS A 110 15.58 -18.31 -4.24
C LYS A 110 14.35 -19.16 -4.56
N HIS A 111 13.38 -18.65 -5.32
CA HIS A 111 12.20 -19.38 -5.72
C HIS A 111 12.56 -20.41 -6.80
N LEU A 112 13.26 -19.98 -7.86
CA LEU A 112 13.73 -20.90 -8.91
C LEU A 112 14.64 -21.99 -8.36
N MET A 113 15.56 -21.64 -7.45
CA MET A 113 16.45 -22.63 -6.82
C MET A 113 15.70 -23.71 -6.05
N ARG A 114 14.55 -23.38 -5.43
CA ARG A 114 13.71 -24.36 -4.72
C ARG A 114 12.92 -25.25 -5.67
N ASP A 115 12.58 -24.76 -6.85
CA ASP A 115 11.84 -25.55 -7.83
C ASP A 115 12.74 -26.54 -8.59
N LEU A 116 14.05 -26.26 -8.65
CA LEU A 116 15.04 -27.08 -9.37
C LEU A 116 15.72 -28.17 -8.51
N ILE A 117 15.60 -28.08 -7.18
CA ILE A 117 16.21 -29.02 -6.21
C ILE A 117 15.10 -29.75 -5.47
#